data_AF-A0A7V4J200-F1
#
_entry.id   AF-A0A7V4J200-F1
#
_cell.length_a   1.000
_cell.length_b   1.000
_cell.length_c   1.000
_cell.angle_alpha   90.00
_cell.angle_beta   90.00
_cell.angle_gamma   90.00
#
_symmetry.space_group_name_H-M   'P 1'
#
loop_
_entity.id
_entity.type
_entity.pdbx_description
1 polymer ?
#
loop_
_entity_poly.entity_id
_entity_poly.type
_entity_poly.pdbx_seq_one_letter_code
_entity_poly.pdbx_strand_id
1 'polypeptide(L)'
;QPLKAGDHDRRFFEASWMHKYNGKYYFSYSTGNTHKLCYAIGDNPYGPFTYKGVILTPVVGWTTHHSICEFKGKWYLFHHDSVPSGGKTWLRSIKVIELEYNPDGTIVTIDGGGNG
;
A
#
# COMPACT_ATOMS: atom_id res chain seq x y z
N GLN A 1 -8.37 -0.80 -19.00
CA GLN A 1 -9.10 -2.09 -18.87
C GLN A 1 -9.08 -2.50 -17.40
N PRO A 2 -10.11 -3.20 -16.89
CA PRO A 2 -10.11 -3.74 -15.53
C PRO A 2 -8.96 -4.73 -15.30
N LEU A 3 -8.44 -4.78 -14.07
CA LEU A 3 -7.46 -5.79 -13.68
C LEU A 3 -8.15 -7.17 -13.61
N LYS A 4 -7.49 -8.20 -14.13
CA LYS A 4 -8.00 -9.57 -14.13
C LYS A 4 -7.68 -10.25 -12.80
N ALA A 5 -8.49 -11.22 -12.38
CA ALA A 5 -8.24 -11.99 -11.15
C ALA A 5 -6.88 -12.72 -11.15
N GLY A 6 -6.38 -13.12 -12.33
CA GLY A 6 -5.05 -13.74 -12.48
C GLY A 6 -3.86 -12.77 -12.46
N ASP A 7 -4.10 -11.46 -12.33
CA ASP A 7 -3.05 -10.44 -12.29
C ASP A 7 -2.54 -10.25 -10.85
N HIS A 8 -1.89 -11.26 -10.31
CA HIS A 8 -1.53 -11.34 -8.89
C HIS A 8 -0.65 -10.17 -8.40
N ASP A 9 0.08 -9.50 -9.29
CA ASP A 9 0.92 -8.35 -8.95
C ASP A 9 0.13 -7.05 -8.74
N ARG A 10 -1.10 -6.97 -9.26
CA ARG A 10 -1.87 -5.72 -9.28
C ARG A 10 -3.29 -5.88 -8.76
N ARG A 11 -3.89 -7.06 -8.84
CA ARG A 11 -5.28 -7.27 -8.44
C ARG A 11 -5.43 -7.14 -6.93
N PHE A 12 -6.57 -6.59 -6.52
CA PHE A 12 -6.97 -6.50 -5.12
C PHE A 12 -6.96 -7.88 -4.45
N PHE A 13 -6.51 -7.94 -3.20
CA PHE A 13 -6.64 -9.10 -2.32
C PHE A 13 -7.34 -8.72 -1.01
N GLU A 14 -6.78 -7.78 -0.25
CA GLU A 14 -7.32 -7.31 1.03
C GLU A 14 -6.82 -5.89 1.39
N ALA A 15 -7.04 -5.45 2.63
CA ALA A 15 -6.45 -4.22 3.20
C ALA A 15 -6.84 -2.93 2.46
N SER A 16 -8.12 -2.81 2.10
CA SER A 16 -8.66 -1.59 1.50
C SER A 16 -8.44 -0.37 2.39
N TRP A 17 -7.78 0.65 1.84
CA TRP A 17 -7.63 1.96 2.47
C TRP A 17 -7.87 3.08 1.46
N MET A 18 -8.68 4.07 1.85
CA MET A 18 -9.00 5.24 1.05
C MET A 18 -8.46 6.50 1.72
N HIS A 19 -7.77 7.34 0.96
CA HIS A 19 -7.44 8.71 1.37
C HIS A 19 -7.59 9.68 0.20
N LYS A 20 -7.65 10.99 0.51
CA LYS A 20 -7.70 12.05 -0.50
C LYS A 20 -6.41 12.86 -0.47
N TYR A 21 -5.85 13.12 -1.65
CA TYR A 21 -4.68 13.98 -1.83
C TYR A 21 -4.87 14.80 -3.12
N ASN A 22 -4.61 16.12 -3.06
CA ASN A 22 -4.80 17.07 -4.17
C ASN A 22 -6.13 16.89 -4.94
N GLY A 23 -7.23 16.73 -4.21
CA GLY A 23 -8.57 16.59 -4.78
C GLY A 23 -8.90 15.23 -5.41
N LYS A 24 -7.95 14.30 -5.46
CA LYS A 24 -8.15 12.93 -5.98
C LYS A 24 -8.37 11.92 -4.85
N TYR A 25 -8.93 10.77 -5.19
CA TYR A 25 -9.14 9.64 -4.30
C TYR A 25 -8.09 8.56 -4.59
N TYR A 26 -7.41 8.11 -3.54
CA TYR A 26 -6.36 7.10 -3.60
C TYR A 26 -6.87 5.84 -2.91
N PHE A 27 -7.19 4.83 -3.71
CA PHE A 27 -7.55 3.51 -3.25
C PHE A 27 -6.28 2.65 -3.20
N SER A 28 -5.87 2.28 -1.99
CA SER A 28 -4.67 1.49 -1.74
C SER A 28 -5.04 0.17 -1.07
N TYR A 29 -4.28 -0.88 -1.37
CA TYR A 29 -4.66 -2.25 -1.01
C TYR A 29 -3.47 -3.20 -1.02
N SER A 30 -3.63 -4.33 -0.33
CA SER A 30 -2.70 -5.46 -0.38
C SER A 30 -3.01 -6.37 -1.57
N THR A 31 -1.95 -6.92 -2.15
CA THR A 31 -2.00 -7.90 -3.25
C THR A 31 -1.97 -9.36 -2.76
N GLY A 32 -1.80 -9.56 -1.44
CA GLY A 32 -1.82 -10.88 -0.82
C GLY A 32 -0.57 -11.70 -1.19
N ASN A 33 -0.73 -12.65 -2.09
CA ASN A 33 0.30 -13.64 -2.45
C ASN A 33 1.51 -13.08 -3.23
N THR A 34 1.53 -11.78 -3.54
CA THR A 34 2.71 -11.06 -4.06
C THR A 34 3.22 -10.01 -3.09
N HIS A 35 2.63 -9.92 -1.89
CA HIS A 35 3.13 -9.23 -0.71
C HIS A 35 3.36 -7.72 -0.86
N LYS A 36 2.78 -7.09 -1.88
CA LYS A 36 2.89 -5.64 -2.15
C LYS A 36 1.69 -4.88 -1.60
N LEU A 37 1.94 -3.62 -1.23
CA LEU A 37 0.88 -2.60 -1.16
C LEU A 37 0.85 -1.84 -2.47
N CYS A 38 -0.28 -1.88 -3.16
CA CYS A 38 -0.51 -1.20 -4.43
C CYS A 38 -1.53 -0.07 -4.26
N TYR A 39 -1.61 0.82 -5.24
CA TYR A 39 -2.60 1.88 -5.25
C TYR A 39 -3.11 2.26 -6.64
N ALA A 40 -4.30 2.84 -6.63
CA ALA A 40 -5.00 3.32 -7.79
C ALA A 40 -5.67 4.67 -7.49
N ILE A 41 -5.76 5.54 -8.49
CA ILE A 41 -6.30 6.90 -8.35
C ILE A 41 -7.63 7.02 -9.11
N GLY A 42 -8.61 7.70 -8.50
CA GLY A 42 -9.90 8.02 -9.09
C GLY A 42 -10.37 9.44 -8.74
N ASP A 43 -11.42 9.90 -9.43
CA ASP A 43 -11.96 11.25 -9.29
C ASP A 43 -13.15 11.35 -8.33
N ASN A 44 -13.67 10.21 -7.89
CA ASN A 44 -14.81 10.10 -6.99
C ASN A 44 -14.67 8.84 -6.11
N PRO A 45 -15.39 8.73 -4.98
CA PRO A 45 -15.20 7.63 -4.03
C PRO A 45 -15.67 6.26 -4.56
N TYR A 46 -16.49 6.22 -5.62
CA TYR A 46 -17.01 4.98 -6.22
C TYR A 46 -16.13 4.44 -7.35
N GLY A 47 -15.14 5.21 -7.80
CA GLY A 47 -14.29 4.85 -8.93
C GLY A 47 -14.94 5.12 -10.31
N PRO A 48 -14.42 4.53 -11.40
CA PRO A 48 -13.34 3.54 -11.42
C PRO A 48 -11.99 4.13 -10.97
N PHE A 49 -11.14 3.29 -10.40
CA PHE A 49 -9.77 3.64 -10.02
C PHE A 49 -8.78 3.11 -11.05
N THR A 50 -7.80 3.93 -11.44
CA THR A 50 -6.74 3.54 -12.36
C THR A 50 -5.48 3.21 -11.57
N TYR A 51 -4.99 1.96 -11.69
CA TYR A 51 -3.75 1.50 -11.06
C TYR A 51 -2.58 2.44 -11.38
N LYS A 52 -1.77 2.76 -10.36
CA LYS A 52 -0.62 3.66 -10.50
C LYS A 52 0.71 3.04 -10.09
N GLY A 53 0.75 2.08 -9.17
CA GLY A 53 2.00 1.43 -8.80
C GLY A 53 1.97 0.78 -7.44
N VAL A 54 3.19 0.51 -6.95
CA VAL A 54 3.48 -0.07 -5.65
C VAL A 54 3.83 1.06 -4.67
N ILE A 55 3.17 1.09 -3.52
CA ILE A 55 3.52 1.93 -2.37
C ILE A 55 4.65 1.30 -1.56
N LEU A 56 4.54 -0.01 -1.26
CA LEU A 56 5.48 -0.73 -0.41
C LEU A 56 5.80 -2.09 -1.04
N THR A 57 7.09 -2.39 -1.20
CA THR A 57 7.60 -3.71 -1.61
C THR A 57 7.38 -4.74 -0.48
N PRO A 58 7.62 -6.04 -0.69
CA PRO A 58 7.42 -7.05 0.35
C PRO A 58 8.14 -6.72 1.67
N VAL A 59 7.49 -7.11 2.78
CA VAL A 59 8.01 -7.01 4.14
C VAL A 59 8.34 -8.41 4.69
N VAL A 60 9.05 -8.50 5.81
CA VAL A 60 9.25 -9.78 6.49
C VAL A 60 7.93 -10.31 7.06
N GLY A 61 7.55 -11.54 6.65
CA GLY A 61 6.29 -12.20 6.99
C GLY A 61 5.27 -12.15 5.84
N TRP A 62 4.29 -13.07 5.83
CA TRP A 62 3.41 -13.25 4.66
C TRP A 62 2.43 -12.09 4.43
N THR A 63 1.85 -11.55 5.50
CA THR A 63 0.83 -10.49 5.38
C THR A 63 1.48 -9.11 5.28
N THR A 64 0.97 -8.27 4.39
CA THR A 64 1.21 -6.81 4.42
C THR A 64 -0.14 -6.09 4.51
N HIS A 65 -0.25 -5.07 5.37
CA HIS A 65 -1.45 -4.27 5.62
C HIS A 65 -1.02 -2.87 6.01
N HIS A 66 -1.86 -1.86 5.77
CA HIS A 66 -1.50 -0.48 6.03
C HIS A 66 -2.67 0.47 6.31
N SER A 67 -2.30 1.68 6.69
CA SER A 67 -3.10 2.90 6.57
C SER A 67 -2.21 4.07 6.16
N ILE A 68 -2.81 5.09 5.53
CA ILE A 68 -2.13 6.32 5.10
C ILE A 68 -2.86 7.51 5.72
N CYS A 69 -2.10 8.36 6.42
CA CYS A 69 -2.65 9.51 7.12
C CYS A 69 -1.73 10.72 7.02
N GLU A 70 -2.32 11.90 6.92
CA GLU A 70 -1.61 13.16 7.08
C GLU A 70 -1.58 13.57 8.55
N PHE A 71 -0.40 13.93 9.05
CA PHE A 71 -0.22 14.49 10.38
C PHE A 71 0.73 15.68 10.32
N LYS A 72 0.25 16.86 10.73
CA LYS A 72 1.02 18.12 10.76
C LYS A 72 1.73 18.45 9.43
N GLY A 73 1.03 18.28 8.31
CA GLY A 73 1.54 18.61 6.97
C GLY A 73 2.49 17.58 6.37
N LYS A 74 2.68 16.43 7.02
CA LYS A 74 3.46 15.30 6.51
C LYS A 74 2.57 14.08 6.35
N TRP A 75 2.87 13.27 5.35
CA TRP A 75 2.15 12.03 5.08
C TRP A 75 2.91 10.84 5.61
N TYR A 76 2.18 9.85 6.13
CA TYR A 76 2.76 8.69 6.76
C TYR A 76 2.10 7.42 6.28
N LEU A 77 2.92 6.40 6.02
CA LEU A 77 2.49 5.03 5.82
C LEU A 77 2.68 4.26 7.12
N PHE A 78 1.57 3.93 7.77
CA PHE A 78 1.55 2.97 8.87
C PHE A 78 1.40 1.57 8.27
N HIS A 79 2.27 0.65 8.66
CA HIS A 79 2.28 -0.73 8.18
C HIS A 79 2.80 -1.67 9.28
N HIS A 80 3.01 -2.95 8.99
CA HIS A 80 3.65 -3.89 9.91
C HIS A 80 4.67 -4.76 9.21
N ASP A 81 5.52 -5.40 10.00
CA ASP A 81 6.27 -6.59 9.57
C ASP A 81 6.38 -7.61 10.72
N SER A 82 7.16 -8.66 10.51
CA SER A 82 7.43 -9.72 11.49
C SER A 82 8.89 -9.76 11.93
N VAL A 83 9.64 -8.66 11.84
CA VAL A 83 11.08 -8.64 12.18
C VAL A 83 11.31 -8.95 13.67
N PRO A 84 10.66 -8.29 14.64
CA PRO A 84 10.94 -8.52 16.07
C PRO A 84 10.57 -9.94 16.55
N SER A 85 9.69 -10.63 15.82
CA SER A 85 9.27 -12.00 16.13
C SER A 85 10.14 -13.07 15.47
N GLY A 86 11.16 -12.68 14.70
CA GLY A 86 12.00 -13.60 13.94
C GLY A 86 11.28 -14.20 12.71
N GLY A 87 10.39 -13.44 12.07
CA GLY A 87 9.69 -13.86 10.85
C GLY A 87 8.40 -14.65 11.07
N LYS A 88 7.90 -14.75 12.32
CA LYS A 88 6.65 -15.46 12.63
C LYS A 88 5.47 -14.65 12.12
N THR A 89 4.90 -15.05 10.98
CA THR A 89 3.83 -14.31 10.27
C THR A 89 2.63 -13.93 11.14
N TRP A 90 2.27 -14.74 12.14
CA TRP A 90 1.16 -14.46 13.05
C TRP A 90 1.52 -13.53 14.22
N LEU A 91 2.81 -13.20 14.41
CA LEU A 91 3.30 -12.26 15.43
C LEU A 91 3.95 -11.06 14.73
N ARG A 92 3.18 -9.98 14.58
CA ARG A 92 3.57 -8.80 13.81
C ARG A 92 3.82 -7.61 14.72
N SER A 93 4.51 -6.60 14.21
CA SER A 93 4.75 -5.34 14.90
C SER A 93 4.55 -4.18 13.95
N ILE A 94 3.82 -3.16 14.38
CA ILE A 94 3.54 -1.98 13.57
C ILE A 94 4.80 -1.12 13.41
N LYS A 95 4.89 -0.44 12.27
CA LYS A 95 5.93 0.51 11.88
C LYS A 95 5.29 1.71 11.20
N VAL A 96 6.03 2.81 11.14
CA VAL A 96 5.62 4.02 10.43
C VAL A 96 6.82 4.57 9.66
N ILE A 97 6.56 5.08 8.46
CA ILE A 97 7.55 5.76 7.62
C ILE A 97 6.87 6.94 6.92
N GLU A 98 7.63 7.99 6.64
CA GLU A 98 7.15 9.12 5.85
C GLU A 98 6.82 8.65 4.43
N LEU A 99 5.69 9.12 3.89
CA LEU A 99 5.22 8.84 2.55
C LEU A 99 5.36 10.12 1.71
N GLU A 100 5.96 10.00 0.54
CA GLU A 100 6.19 11.12 -0.35
C GLU A 100 5.37 10.98 -1.64
N TYR A 101 4.78 12.09 -2.08
CA TYR A 101 4.14 12.20 -3.39
C TYR A 101 5.06 12.94 -4.36
N ASN A 102 5.15 12.40 -5.57
CA ASN A 102 5.71 13.10 -6.72
C ASN A 102 4.80 14.27 -7.14
N PRO A 103 5.33 15.25 -7.90
CA PRO A 103 4.56 16.39 -8.38
C PRO A 103 3.32 16.03 -9.22
N ASP A 104 3.33 14.87 -9.89
CA ASP A 104 2.20 14.36 -10.68
C ASP A 104 1.14 13.62 -9.85
N GLY A 105 1.32 13.57 -8.52
CA GLY A 105 0.45 12.89 -7.57
C GLY A 105 0.71 11.39 -7.43
N THR A 106 1.71 10.81 -8.10
CA THR A 106 2.13 9.42 -7.83
C THR A 106 2.87 9.32 -6.49
N ILE A 107 2.81 8.17 -5.84
CA ILE A 107 3.52 7.90 -4.57
C ILE A 107 4.90 7.30 -4.89
N VAL A 108 5.94 7.75 -4.20
CA VAL A 108 7.28 7.17 -4.25
C VAL A 108 7.27 5.80 -3.57
N THR A 109 7.73 4.75 -4.26
CA THR A 109 7.78 3.40 -3.69
C THR A 109 8.77 3.31 -2.54
N ILE A 110 8.33 2.72 -1.44
CA ILE A 110 9.13 2.44 -0.24
C ILE A 110 9.60 0.99 -0.27
N ASP A 111 10.86 0.77 0.11
CA ASP A 111 11.41 -0.58 0.30
C ASP A 111 10.99 -1.16 1.67
N GLY A 112 10.26 -2.27 1.66
CA GLY A 112 9.80 -3.01 2.83
C GLY A 112 10.84 -3.97 3.43
N GLY A 113 11.97 -4.22 2.75
CA GLY A 113 13.07 -5.02 3.28
C GLY A 113 12.77 -6.52 3.45
N GLY A 114 11.65 -7.02 2.92
CA GLY A 114 11.37 -8.45 2.81
C GLY A 114 11.97 -9.03 1.53
N ASN A 115 12.60 -10.20 1.63
CA ASN A 115 12.95 -10.97 0.44
C ASN A 115 11.65 -11.50 -0.17
N GLY A 116 11.34 -11.03 -1.40
CA GLY A 116 10.21 -11.51 -2.19
C GLY A 116 10.36 -12.97 -2.63
#